data_AF-A0A3M0MF18-F1
#
_entry.id   AF-A0A3M0MF18-F1
#
_cell.length_a   1.000
_cell.length_b   1.000
_cell.length_c   1.000
_cell.angle_alpha   90.00
_cell.angle_beta   90.00
_cell.angle_gamma   90.00
#
_symmetry.space_group_name_H-M   'P 1'
#
loop_
_entity.id
_entity.type
_entity.pdbx_description
1 polymer ?
#
loop_
_entity_poly.entity_id
_entity_poly.type
_entity_poly.pdbx_seq_one_letter_code
_entity_poly.pdbx_strand_id
1 'polypeptide(L)'
;MTRNGADADQIDDIHLLMAAAILCGQRGVETDLMPVFDCWANHYPQDAMANIGRGLFMIGNGNAEAGYRLIVEAAETATSRADQAREVLASLAQDLPELAG
;
A
#
# COMPACT_ATOMS: atom_id res chain seq x y z
N MET A 1 0.83 33.46 -7.25
CA MET A 1 1.66 33.94 -6.12
C MET A 1 2.12 32.70 -5.36
N THR A 2 3.43 32.56 -5.24
CA THR A 2 4.29 31.41 -4.89
C THR A 2 3.74 30.35 -3.90
N ARG A 3 3.40 29.16 -4.41
CA ARG A 3 3.36 27.90 -3.65
C ARG A 3 4.74 27.23 -3.77
N ASN A 4 5.69 27.64 -2.93
CA ASN A 4 6.98 26.92 -2.85
C ASN A 4 7.21 26.28 -1.46
N GLY A 5 6.47 26.68 -0.43
CA GLY A 5 6.49 26.03 0.90
C GLY A 5 5.42 24.95 1.07
N ALA A 6 4.32 25.04 0.31
CA ALA A 6 3.21 24.09 0.40
C ALA A 6 3.58 22.67 -0.05
N ASP A 7 4.57 22.52 -0.94
CA ASP A 7 4.93 21.22 -1.51
C ASP A 7 5.67 20.33 -0.50
N ALA A 8 6.53 20.92 0.36
CA ALA A 8 7.26 20.15 1.38
C ALA A 8 6.32 19.70 2.52
N ASP A 9 5.50 20.62 3.04
CA ASP A 9 4.53 20.32 4.09
C ASP A 9 3.49 19.27 3.62
N GLN A 10 3.03 19.37 2.36
CA GLN A 10 2.11 18.39 1.78
C GLN A 10 2.75 17.02 1.59
N ILE A 11 4.03 16.96 1.20
CA ILE A 11 4.78 15.71 1.13
C ILE A 11 4.86 15.07 2.52
N ASP A 12 5.19 15.84 3.55
CA ASP A 12 5.28 15.34 4.94
C ASP A 12 3.92 14.82 5.43
N ASP A 13 2.82 15.53 5.13
CA ASP A 13 1.46 15.12 5.50
C ASP A 13 1.07 13.78 4.86
N ILE A 14 1.41 13.56 3.58
CA ILE A 14 1.10 12.31 2.88
C ILE A 14 1.89 11.13 3.47
N HIS A 15 3.15 11.35 3.83
CA HIS A 15 3.96 10.35 4.54
C HIS A 15 3.37 10.01 5.91
N LEU A 16 2.91 11.02 6.65
CA LEU A 16 2.26 10.83 7.94
C LEU A 16 0.96 10.03 7.80
N LEU A 17 0.12 10.35 6.81
CA LEU A 17 -1.12 9.63 6.53
C LEU A 17 -0.85 8.15 6.18
N MET A 18 0.15 7.89 5.33
CA MET A 18 0.54 6.51 5.00
C MET A 18 1.03 5.74 6.23
N ALA A 19 1.88 6.35 7.06
CA ALA A 19 2.34 5.74 8.30
C ALA A 19 1.17 5.42 9.24
N ALA A 20 0.20 6.34 9.39
CA ALA A 20 -1.00 6.11 10.17
C ALA A 20 -1.85 4.96 9.61
N ALA A 21 -2.03 4.88 8.29
CA ALA A 21 -2.78 3.79 7.66
C ALA A 21 -2.15 2.41 7.91
N ILE A 22 -0.81 2.30 7.79
CA ILE A 22 -0.08 1.07 8.12
C ILE A 22 -0.31 0.68 9.58
N LEU A 23 -0.21 1.64 10.50
CA LEU A 23 -0.40 1.42 11.94
C LEU A 23 -1.84 1.03 12.29
N CYS A 24 -2.84 1.55 11.57
CA CYS A 24 -4.24 1.16 11.68
C CYS A 24 -4.43 -0.31 11.25
N GLY A 25 -3.90 -0.70 10.10
CA GLY A 25 -3.95 -2.07 9.60
C GLY A 25 -3.33 -3.07 10.58
N GLN A 26 -2.13 -2.77 11.09
CA GLN A 26 -1.43 -3.62 12.08
C GLN A 26 -2.18 -3.79 13.41
N ARG A 27 -3.02 -2.82 13.78
CA ARG A 27 -3.78 -2.83 15.04
C ARG A 27 -5.21 -3.32 14.88
N GLY A 28 -5.62 -3.72 13.67
CA GLY A 28 -6.99 -4.15 13.41
C GLY A 28 -8.00 -3.01 13.59
N VAL A 29 -7.61 -1.76 13.30
CA VAL A 29 -8.56 -0.64 13.32
C VAL A 29 -9.50 -0.78 12.13
N GLU A 30 -10.79 -0.96 12.41
CA GLU A 30 -11.85 -1.08 11.42
C GLU A 30 -12.24 0.29 10.85
N THR A 31 -11.39 0.82 9.96
CA THR A 31 -11.66 2.05 9.21
C THR A 31 -11.33 1.86 7.75
N ASP A 32 -12.00 2.61 6.88
CA ASP A 32 -11.64 2.65 5.46
C ASP A 32 -10.31 3.39 5.28
N LEU A 33 -9.33 2.69 4.70
CA LEU A 33 -7.98 3.20 4.43
C LEU A 33 -7.72 3.43 2.94
N MET A 34 -8.65 3.03 2.05
CA MET A 34 -8.48 3.15 0.60
C MET A 34 -8.18 4.59 0.14
N PRO A 35 -8.82 5.64 0.68
CA PRO A 35 -8.51 7.02 0.27
C PRO A 35 -7.05 7.43 0.53
N VAL A 36 -6.40 6.87 1.55
CA VAL A 36 -4.98 7.16 1.84
C VAL A 36 -4.08 6.54 0.78
N PHE A 37 -4.36 5.30 0.38
CA PHE A 37 -3.60 4.62 -0.67
C PHE A 37 -3.82 5.28 -2.04
N ASP A 38 -5.03 5.77 -2.32
CA ASP A 38 -5.34 6.55 -3.52
C ASP A 38 -4.56 7.87 -3.56
N CYS A 39 -4.51 8.58 -2.44
CA CYS A 39 -3.72 9.80 -2.30
C CYS A 39 -2.23 9.55 -2.56
N TRP A 40 -1.70 8.46 -2.01
CA TRP A 40 -0.31 8.04 -2.22
C TRP A 40 -0.02 7.72 -3.68
N ALA A 41 -0.84 6.89 -4.32
CA ALA A 41 -0.66 6.50 -5.72
C ALA A 41 -0.68 7.72 -6.67
N ASN A 42 -1.45 8.76 -6.34
CA ASN A 42 -1.47 10.00 -7.12
C ASN A 42 -0.15 10.79 -7.02
N HIS A 43 0.53 10.74 -5.86
CA HIS A 43 1.79 11.47 -5.64
C HIS A 43 3.02 10.63 -6.00
N TYR A 44 2.95 9.32 -5.81
CA TYR A 44 4.02 8.35 -6.05
C TYR A 44 3.54 7.21 -6.97
N PRO A 45 3.24 7.50 -8.25
CA PRO A 45 2.56 6.54 -9.13
C PRO A 45 3.38 5.29 -9.48
N GLN A 46 4.70 5.32 -9.29
CA GLN A 46 5.56 4.17 -9.53
C GLN A 46 6.05 3.49 -8.25
N ASP A 47 5.44 3.83 -7.13
CA ASP A 47 5.80 3.29 -5.84
C ASP A 47 4.88 2.14 -5.43
N ALA A 48 5.49 1.05 -4.95
CA ALA A 48 4.76 -0.15 -4.58
C ALA A 48 3.82 0.03 -3.38
N MET A 49 4.03 1.03 -2.51
CA MET A 49 3.38 1.11 -1.20
C MET A 49 1.85 1.21 -1.28
N ALA A 50 1.30 1.95 -2.25
CA ALA A 50 -0.15 2.06 -2.40
C ALA A 50 -0.78 0.68 -2.69
N ASN A 51 -0.22 -0.08 -3.62
CA ASN A 51 -0.75 -1.39 -3.99
C ASN A 51 -0.47 -2.46 -2.92
N ILE A 52 0.64 -2.37 -2.19
CA ILE A 52 0.86 -3.18 -0.98
C ILE A 52 -0.24 -2.91 0.05
N GLY A 53 -0.49 -1.64 0.39
CA GLY A 53 -1.49 -1.24 1.36
C GLY A 53 -2.90 -1.65 0.98
N ARG A 54 -3.33 -1.37 -0.27
CA ARG A 54 -4.62 -1.81 -0.82
C ARG A 54 -4.74 -3.33 -0.77
N GLY A 55 -3.69 -4.04 -1.20
CA GLY A 55 -3.67 -5.49 -1.23
C GLY A 55 -3.90 -6.11 0.14
N LEU A 56 -3.13 -5.68 1.14
CA LEU A 56 -3.26 -6.15 2.52
C LEU A 56 -4.62 -5.78 3.13
N PHE A 57 -5.11 -4.57 2.86
CA PHE A 57 -6.44 -4.15 3.31
C PHE A 57 -7.55 -5.03 2.72
N MET A 58 -7.51 -5.33 1.42
CA MET A 58 -8.48 -6.20 0.76
C MET A 58 -8.43 -7.63 1.28
N ILE A 59 -7.23 -8.18 1.52
CA ILE A 59 -7.04 -9.50 2.15
C ILE A 59 -7.70 -9.53 3.53
N GLY A 60 -7.42 -8.54 4.38
CA GLY A 60 -8.02 -8.43 5.72
C GLY A 60 -9.55 -8.27 5.72
N ASN A 61 -10.14 -7.81 4.61
CA ASN A 61 -11.58 -7.60 4.44
C ASN A 61 -12.27 -8.69 3.59
N GLY A 62 -11.64 -9.85 3.41
CA GLY A 62 -12.27 -11.01 2.76
C GLY A 62 -12.23 -10.98 1.22
N ASN A 63 -11.45 -10.08 0.62
CA ASN A 63 -11.22 -10.04 -0.83
C ASN A 63 -9.75 -10.38 -1.15
N ALA A 64 -9.33 -11.57 -0.71
CA ALA A 64 -7.93 -11.97 -0.73
C ALA A 64 -7.35 -12.10 -2.14
N GLU A 65 -8.10 -12.64 -3.09
CA GLU A 65 -7.64 -12.83 -4.47
C GLU A 65 -7.33 -11.49 -5.16
N ALA A 66 -8.26 -10.53 -5.08
CA ALA A 66 -8.03 -9.22 -5.67
C ALA A 66 -6.92 -8.45 -4.93
N GLY A 67 -6.84 -8.60 -3.60
CA GLY A 67 -5.77 -8.02 -2.82
C GLY A 67 -4.39 -8.56 -3.21
N TYR A 68 -4.26 -9.88 -3.34
CA TYR A 68 -3.02 -10.54 -3.75
C TYR A 68 -2.55 -10.07 -5.13
N ARG A 69 -3.47 -9.97 -6.11
CA ARG A 69 -3.16 -9.46 -7.46
C ARG A 69 -2.55 -8.06 -7.45
N LEU A 70 -3.03 -7.15 -6.59
CA LEU A 70 -2.45 -5.80 -6.49
C LEU A 70 -1.01 -5.85 -5.99
N ILE A 71 -0.68 -6.74 -5.07
CA ILE A 71 0.68 -6.88 -4.53
C ILE A 71 1.61 -7.51 -5.59
N VAL A 72 1.11 -8.47 -6.37
CA VAL A 72 1.82 -9.00 -7.55
C VAL A 72 2.12 -7.88 -8.56
N GLU A 73 1.12 -7.10 -8.93
CA GLU A 73 1.30 -5.96 -9.84
C GLU A 73 2.36 -4.98 -9.29
N ALA A 74 2.36 -4.70 -7.99
CA ALA A 74 3.36 -3.85 -7.36
C ALA A 74 4.78 -4.44 -7.45
N ALA A 75 4.92 -5.75 -7.24
CA ALA A 75 6.21 -6.45 -7.32
C ALA A 75 6.78 -6.50 -8.76
N GLU A 76 5.91 -6.45 -9.76
CA GLU A 76 6.27 -6.52 -11.18
C GLU A 76 6.51 -5.15 -11.81
N THR A 77 5.71 -4.15 -11.46
CA THR A 77 5.64 -2.88 -12.22
C THR A 77 6.20 -1.66 -11.49
N ALA A 78 6.33 -1.70 -10.16
CA ALA A 78 6.84 -0.56 -9.40
C ALA A 78 8.35 -0.36 -9.64
N THR A 79 8.78 0.90 -9.72
CA THR A 79 10.21 1.24 -9.82
C THR A 79 10.85 1.49 -8.45
N SER A 80 10.05 1.83 -7.44
CA SER A 80 10.49 1.91 -6.04
C SER A 80 9.73 0.94 -5.15
N ARG A 81 10.46 0.35 -4.19
CA ARG A 81 9.95 -0.61 -3.19
C ARG A 81 9.32 -1.89 -3.77
N ALA A 82 9.63 -2.26 -5.02
CA ALA A 82 9.22 -3.55 -5.58
C ALA A 82 9.71 -4.75 -4.75
N ASP A 83 10.93 -4.66 -4.17
CA ASP A 83 11.45 -5.70 -3.27
C ASP A 83 10.58 -5.87 -2.01
N GLN A 84 10.06 -4.78 -1.47
CA GLN A 84 9.14 -4.84 -0.33
C GLN A 84 7.83 -5.55 -0.71
N ALA A 85 7.31 -5.34 -1.92
CA ALA A 85 6.15 -6.09 -2.40
C ALA A 85 6.45 -7.59 -2.53
N ARG A 86 7.65 -7.96 -3.01
CA ARG A 86 8.09 -9.37 -3.10
C ARG A 86 8.23 -10.01 -1.72
N GLU A 87 8.76 -9.27 -0.74
CA GLU A 87 8.85 -9.73 0.65
C GLU A 87 7.45 -9.98 1.25
N VAL A 88 6.50 -9.08 1.00
CA VAL A 88 5.10 -9.27 1.43
C VAL A 88 4.49 -10.50 0.76
N LEU A 89 4.68 -10.71 -0.54
CA LEU A 89 4.21 -11.92 -1.23
C LEU A 89 4.82 -13.19 -0.64
N ALA A 90 6.12 -13.17 -0.33
CA ALA A 90 6.80 -14.31 0.28
C ALA A 90 6.26 -14.62 1.69
N SER A 91 5.89 -13.61 2.46
CA SER A 91 5.19 -13.79 3.74
C SER A 91 3.78 -14.35 3.52
N LEU A 92 3.01 -13.77 2.60
CA LEU A 92 1.65 -14.22 2.31
C LEU A 92 1.61 -15.65 1.79
N ALA A 93 2.61 -16.10 1.02
CA ALA A 93 2.68 -17.48 0.55
C ALA A 93 2.85 -18.50 1.69
N GLN A 94 3.36 -18.08 2.86
CA GLN A 94 3.43 -18.93 4.06
C GLN A 94 2.07 -19.01 4.76
N ASP A 95 1.33 -17.90 4.78
CA ASP A 95 0.05 -17.78 5.50
C ASP A 95 -1.16 -18.21 4.65
N LEU A 96 -1.09 -18.04 3.33
CA LEU A 96 -2.15 -18.25 2.33
C LEU A 96 -1.58 -19.01 1.11
N PRO A 97 -1.12 -20.26 1.29
CA PRO A 97 -0.44 -21.02 0.24
C PRO A 97 -1.29 -21.26 -1.02
N GLU A 98 -2.62 -21.26 -0.89
CA GLU A 98 -3.57 -21.42 -2.00
C GLU A 98 -3.58 -20.25 -3.00
N LEU A 99 -3.08 -19.07 -2.61
CA LEU A 99 -3.01 -17.90 -3.48
C LEU A 99 -1.66 -17.77 -4.21
N ALA A 100 -0.65 -18.58 -3.83
CA ALA A 100 0.70 -18.52 -4.36
C ALA A 100 0.93 -19.36 -5.63
N GLY A 101 -0.12 -20.03 -6.14
CA GLY A 101 -0.08 -20.98 -7.26
C GLY A 101 -0.27 -20.36 -8.64
#